data_AF-A0A1B6IU66-F1
#
_entry.id   AF-A0A1B6IU66-F1
#
_cell.length_a   1.000
_cell.length_b   1.000
_cell.length_c   1.000
_cell.angle_alpha   90.00
_cell.angle_beta   90.00
_cell.angle_gamma   90.00
#
_symmetry.space_group_name_H-M   'P 1'
#
loop_
_entity.id
_entity.type
_entity.pdbx_description
1 polymer ?
#
loop_
_entity_poly.entity_id
_entity_poly.type
_entity_poly.pdbx_seq_one_letter_code
_entity_poly.pdbx_strand_id
1 'polypeptide(L)'
;MPLAERVPGESFSYSDHEAIAATFKITPSIHHNMADHMFSKPEEMMTCLCEGTGVISEAVKQLYWSRVHYWSMISTIIFGLACLCLFSDIPDTYSRAFQLSLVILTAVIIFAFIMATVWNKIEQNALRSTMMAMQFMATRVNGSSPETNSSILSTEIQEEGTRQRLPFTLKN
;
A
#
# COMPACT_ATOMS: atom_id res chain seq x y z
N MET A 1 -29.43 -37.86 -4.86
CA MET A 1 -30.44 -36.83 -4.53
C MET A 1 -29.71 -35.51 -4.35
N PRO A 2 -30.13 -34.41 -4.99
CA PRO A 2 -29.52 -33.10 -4.77
C PRO A 2 -29.79 -32.62 -3.34
N LEU A 3 -28.86 -31.85 -2.75
CA LEU A 3 -29.06 -31.20 -1.45
C LEU A 3 -30.20 -30.16 -1.55
N ALA A 4 -30.83 -29.88 -0.43
CA ALA A 4 -31.84 -28.83 -0.34
C ALA A 4 -31.22 -27.45 -0.70
N GLU A 5 -32.02 -26.59 -1.33
CA GLU A 5 -31.59 -25.26 -1.82
C GLU A 5 -31.11 -24.33 -0.68
N ARG A 6 -31.55 -24.60 0.57
CA ARG A 6 -31.25 -23.76 1.75
C ARG A 6 -30.88 -24.59 2.97
N VAL A 7 -30.13 -23.94 3.87
CA VAL A 7 -29.81 -24.52 5.18
C VAL A 7 -31.12 -24.65 5.99
N PRO A 8 -31.40 -25.81 6.62
CA PRO A 8 -32.63 -26.01 7.37
C PRO A 8 -32.83 -24.95 8.46
N GLY A 9 -33.96 -24.25 8.42
CA GLY A 9 -34.33 -23.24 9.42
C GLY A 9 -33.74 -21.85 9.19
N GLU A 10 -32.90 -21.67 8.18
CA GLU A 10 -32.23 -20.42 7.89
C GLU A 10 -32.69 -19.83 6.54
N SER A 11 -32.65 -18.50 6.44
CA SER A 11 -33.05 -17.79 5.21
C SER A 11 -31.97 -17.78 4.13
N PHE A 12 -30.75 -18.23 4.42
CA PHE A 12 -29.62 -18.25 3.49
C PHE A 12 -29.41 -19.62 2.82
N SER A 13 -28.93 -19.60 1.58
CA SER A 13 -28.55 -20.81 0.83
C SER A 13 -27.20 -21.34 1.31
N TYR A 14 -26.93 -22.62 1.03
CA TYR A 14 -25.56 -23.14 1.16
C TYR A 14 -24.64 -22.32 0.24
N SER A 15 -23.69 -21.61 0.84
CA SER A 15 -22.58 -20.98 0.12
C SER A 15 -21.52 -22.06 -0.14
N ASP A 16 -21.07 -22.16 -1.38
CA ASP A 16 -19.92 -22.98 -1.77
C ASP A 16 -18.58 -22.38 -1.31
N HIS A 17 -18.59 -21.13 -0.84
CA HIS A 17 -17.46 -20.50 -0.16
C HIS A 17 -17.44 -20.82 1.33
N GLU A 18 -16.32 -21.40 1.79
CA GLU A 18 -16.03 -21.72 3.19
C GLU A 18 -16.06 -20.44 4.05
N ALA A 19 -16.93 -20.41 5.07
CA ALA A 19 -17.05 -19.27 5.96
C ALA A 19 -15.86 -19.24 6.94
N ILE A 20 -15.01 -18.21 6.83
CA ILE A 20 -13.87 -18.00 7.73
C ILE A 20 -14.29 -17.05 8.86
N ALA A 21 -14.27 -17.54 10.09
CA ALA A 21 -14.50 -16.74 11.29
C ALA A 21 -13.20 -16.52 12.05
N ALA A 22 -12.92 -15.28 12.46
CA ALA A 22 -11.83 -14.92 13.35
C ALA A 22 -12.41 -14.35 14.65
N THR A 23 -12.04 -14.94 15.80
CA THR A 23 -12.45 -14.46 17.12
C THR A 23 -11.25 -13.83 17.82
N PHE A 24 -11.34 -12.53 18.12
CA PHE A 24 -10.31 -11.83 18.87
C PHE A 24 -10.71 -11.71 20.34
N LYS A 25 -9.89 -12.27 21.24
CA LYS A 25 -10.02 -12.05 22.68
C LYS A 25 -9.09 -10.93 23.10
N ILE A 26 -9.62 -9.73 23.25
CA ILE A 26 -8.88 -8.57 23.73
C ILE A 26 -8.94 -8.58 25.26
N THR A 27 -7.79 -8.68 25.92
CA THR A 27 -7.71 -8.65 27.39
C THR A 27 -7.01 -7.35 27.80
N PRO A 28 -7.58 -6.53 28.69
CA PRO A 28 -6.93 -5.30 29.14
C PRO A 28 -5.62 -5.61 29.86
N SER A 29 -4.57 -4.84 29.57
CA SER A 29 -3.26 -4.96 30.22
C SER A 29 -3.34 -4.50 31.68
N ILE A 30 -2.80 -5.29 32.60
CA ILE A 30 -2.70 -4.97 34.04
C ILE A 30 -1.72 -3.79 34.28
N HIS A 31 -0.86 -3.47 33.30
CA HIS A 31 0.10 -2.37 33.38
C HIS A 31 -0.55 -1.02 32.99
N HIS A 32 -1.46 -0.51 33.82
CA HIS A 32 -2.08 0.80 33.65
C HIS A 32 -1.06 1.97 33.72
N ASN A 33 0.08 1.76 34.38
CA ASN A 33 1.07 2.79 34.67
C ASN A 33 1.87 3.31 33.46
N MET A 34 2.02 2.52 32.38
CA MET A 34 2.80 2.98 31.21
C MET A 34 2.03 3.98 30.36
N ALA A 35 0.72 3.79 30.18
CA ALA A 35 -0.11 4.75 29.49
C ALA A 35 -0.17 6.06 30.29
N ASP A 36 -0.34 5.97 31.62
CA ASP A 36 -0.49 7.13 32.49
C ASP A 36 0.75 8.05 32.51
N HIS A 37 1.95 7.47 32.46
CA HIS A 37 3.19 8.26 32.41
C HIS A 37 3.43 8.91 31.04
N MET A 38 2.95 8.29 29.97
CA MET A 38 3.01 8.82 28.60
C MET A 38 2.07 10.03 28.42
N PHE A 39 0.96 10.07 29.16
CA PHE A 39 0.04 11.21 29.22
C PHE A 39 0.42 12.26 30.28
N SER A 40 1.51 12.07 31.04
CA SER A 40 1.92 13.03 32.08
C SER A 40 2.32 14.40 31.53
N LYS A 41 2.69 14.47 30.25
CA LYS A 41 3.04 15.70 29.54
C LYS A 41 2.40 15.73 28.13
N PRO A 42 1.08 16.01 28.05
CA PRO A 42 0.34 15.92 26.79
C PRO A 42 0.84 16.92 25.73
N GLU A 43 1.34 18.09 26.14
CA GLU A 43 1.84 19.12 25.23
C GLU A 43 3.16 18.72 24.54
N GLU A 44 4.11 18.15 25.29
CA GLU A 44 5.37 17.65 24.74
C GLU A 44 5.10 16.48 23.77
N MET A 45 4.16 15.60 24.12
CA MET A 45 3.78 14.48 23.26
C MET A 45 3.07 14.95 21.98
N MET A 46 2.10 15.86 22.08
CA MET A 46 1.41 16.41 20.91
C MET A 46 2.39 17.06 19.93
N THR A 47 3.36 17.83 20.43
CA THR A 47 4.39 18.48 19.61
C THR A 47 5.21 17.43 18.85
N CYS A 48 5.66 16.38 19.55
CA CYS A 48 6.40 15.27 18.94
C CYS A 48 5.58 14.52 17.88
N LEU A 49 4.28 14.31 18.11
CA LEU A 49 3.38 13.68 17.14
C LEU A 49 3.15 14.55 15.91
N CYS A 50 2.95 15.85 16.07
CA CYS A 50 2.82 16.79 14.96
C CYS A 50 4.09 16.81 14.10
N GLU A 51 5.26 16.86 14.73
CA GLU A 51 6.54 16.77 14.02
C GLU A 51 6.70 15.43 13.29
N GLY A 52 6.42 14.31 13.97
CA GLY A 52 6.51 12.96 13.40
C GLY A 52 5.57 12.74 12.22
N THR A 53 4.32 13.22 12.30
CA THR A 53 3.38 13.16 11.16
C THR A 53 3.88 13.97 9.97
N GLY A 54 4.48 15.14 10.20
CA GLY A 54 5.14 15.94 9.17
C GLY A 54 6.24 15.17 8.45
N VAL A 55 7.17 14.57 9.21
CA VAL A 55 8.27 13.77 8.66
C VAL A 55 7.77 12.58 7.83
N ILE A 56 6.77 11.84 8.33
CA ILE A 56 6.22 10.69 7.61
C ILE A 56 5.48 11.13 6.35
N SER A 57 4.76 12.25 6.39
CA SER A 57 4.07 12.78 5.21
C SER A 57 5.04 13.12 4.08
N GLU A 58 6.19 13.71 4.41
CA GLU A 58 7.24 14.01 3.44
C GLU A 58 7.90 12.72 2.91
N ALA A 59 8.14 11.74 3.78
CA ALA A 59 8.67 10.43 3.37
C ALA A 59 7.71 9.72 2.38
N VAL A 60 6.40 9.74 2.63
CA VAL A 60 5.39 9.17 1.72
C VAL A 60 5.39 9.88 0.37
N LYS A 61 5.53 11.21 0.36
CA LYS A 61 5.61 12.01 -0.86
C LYS A 61 6.87 11.69 -1.66
N GLN A 62 8.02 11.56 -0.99
CA GLN A 62 9.28 11.18 -1.63
C GLN A 62 9.18 9.79 -2.30
N LEU A 63 8.51 8.84 -1.66
CA LEU A 63 8.23 7.49 -2.19
C LEU A 63 7.33 7.50 -3.44
N TYR A 64 6.43 8.48 -3.57
CA TYR A 64 5.61 8.61 -4.77
C TYR A 64 6.44 9.07 -5.97
N TRP A 65 7.29 10.09 -5.79
CA TRP A 65 8.14 10.58 -6.88
C TRP A 65 9.18 9.56 -7.32
N SER A 66 9.78 8.84 -6.36
CA SER A 66 10.72 7.76 -6.67
C SER A 66 10.08 6.65 -7.50
N ARG A 67 8.81 6.32 -7.24
CA ARG A 67 8.03 5.35 -8.03
C ARG A 67 7.87 5.76 -9.48
N VAL A 68 7.56 7.03 -9.75
CA VAL A 68 7.38 7.55 -11.12
C VAL A 68 8.70 7.50 -11.88
N HIS A 69 9.80 7.94 -11.27
CA HIS A 69 11.12 7.89 -11.89
C HIS A 69 11.57 6.45 -12.19
N TYR A 70 11.36 5.53 -11.25
CA TYR A 70 11.70 4.11 -11.44
C TYR A 70 10.92 3.47 -12.60
N TRP A 71 9.62 3.71 -12.68
CA TRP A 71 8.79 3.21 -13.78
C TRP A 71 9.24 3.75 -15.15
N SER A 72 9.61 5.03 -15.22
CA SER A 72 10.14 5.65 -16.44
C SER A 72 11.47 5.02 -16.88
N MET A 73 12.40 4.82 -15.94
CA MET A 73 13.70 4.21 -16.22
C MET A 73 13.57 2.78 -16.76
N ILE A 74 12.71 1.97 -16.17
CA ILE A 74 12.51 0.58 -16.60
C ILE A 74 11.81 0.50 -17.95
N SER A 75 10.80 1.34 -18.17
CA SER A 75 10.17 1.45 -19.49
C SER A 75 11.20 1.78 -20.55
N THR A 76 12.17 2.65 -20.24
CA THR A 76 13.25 3.03 -21.16
C THR A 76 14.22 1.87 -21.42
N ILE A 77 14.59 1.10 -20.39
CA ILE A 77 15.46 -0.08 -20.52
C ILE A 77 14.80 -1.18 -21.34
N ILE A 78 13.53 -1.49 -21.08
CA ILE A 78 12.77 -2.50 -21.82
C ILE A 78 12.59 -2.06 -23.28
N PHE A 79 12.28 -0.79 -23.52
CA PHE A 79 12.19 -0.25 -24.88
C PHE A 79 13.53 -0.32 -25.61
N GLY A 80 14.65 0.01 -24.94
CA GLY A 80 15.99 -0.13 -25.49
C GLY A 80 16.36 -1.57 -25.85
N LEU A 81 16.03 -2.53 -24.98
CA LEU A 81 16.19 -3.97 -25.24
C LEU A 81 15.33 -4.45 -26.42
N ALA A 82 14.09 -3.98 -26.52
CA ALA A 82 13.20 -4.30 -27.64
C ALA A 82 13.73 -3.73 -28.96
N CYS A 83 14.22 -2.49 -28.98
CA CYS A 83 14.87 -1.90 -30.14
C CYS A 83 16.13 -2.66 -30.55
N LEU A 84 16.99 -3.04 -29.59
CA LEU A 84 18.16 -3.89 -29.87
C LEU A 84 17.76 -5.23 -30.48
N CYS A 85 16.67 -5.85 -30.03
CA CYS A 85 16.15 -7.07 -30.65
C CYS A 85 15.69 -6.86 -32.10
N LEU A 86 15.02 -5.75 -32.40
CA LEU A 86 14.41 -5.51 -33.71
C LEU A 86 15.40 -5.03 -34.78
N PHE A 87 16.47 -4.33 -34.38
CA PHE A 87 17.41 -3.67 -35.30
C PHE A 87 18.80 -4.30 -35.34
N SER A 88 19.08 -5.36 -34.57
CA SER A 88 20.41 -5.96 -34.54
C SER A 88 20.56 -7.07 -35.58
N ASP A 89 21.24 -6.76 -36.68
CA ASP A 89 21.71 -7.72 -37.68
C ASP A 89 22.95 -8.47 -37.15
N ILE A 90 22.73 -9.47 -36.31
CA ILE A 90 23.82 -10.25 -35.70
C ILE A 90 24.19 -11.42 -36.63
N PRO A 91 25.48 -11.60 -36.98
CA PRO A 91 25.92 -12.74 -37.78
C PRO A 91 25.58 -14.09 -37.14
N ASP A 92 25.13 -15.04 -37.97
CA ASP A 92 24.50 -16.30 -37.57
C ASP A 92 25.31 -17.15 -36.56
N THR A 93 26.63 -17.02 -36.56
CA THR A 93 27.55 -17.83 -35.74
C THR A 93 27.32 -17.70 -34.23
N TYR A 94 26.90 -16.52 -33.74
CA TYR A 94 26.69 -16.27 -32.30
C TYR A 94 25.23 -15.98 -31.92
N SER A 95 24.33 -15.99 -32.91
CA SER A 95 22.96 -15.51 -32.78
C SER A 95 22.15 -16.24 -31.69
N ARG A 96 22.29 -17.57 -31.57
CA ARG A 96 21.51 -18.38 -30.60
C ARG A 96 21.87 -18.13 -29.14
N ALA A 97 23.17 -18.09 -28.82
CA ALA A 97 23.64 -17.88 -27.45
C ALA A 97 23.32 -16.47 -26.96
N PHE A 98 23.45 -15.47 -27.84
CA PHE A 98 23.10 -14.09 -27.55
C PHE A 98 21.59 -13.89 -27.36
N GLN A 99 20.76 -14.53 -28.17
CA GLN A 99 19.30 -14.48 -27.99
C GLN A 99 18.87 -15.11 -26.66
N LEU A 100 19.46 -16.26 -26.28
CA LEU A 100 19.17 -16.90 -24.99
C LEU A 100 19.60 -16.03 -23.80
N SER A 101 20.79 -15.42 -23.85
CA SER A 101 21.24 -14.53 -22.76
C SER A 101 20.35 -13.31 -22.61
N LEU A 102 19.84 -12.76 -23.71
CA LEU A 102 18.96 -11.59 -23.71
C LEU A 102 17.55 -11.92 -23.18
N VAL A 103 17.03 -13.12 -23.47
CA VAL A 103 15.79 -13.62 -22.86
C VAL A 103 15.95 -13.79 -21.35
N ILE A 104 17.06 -14.39 -20.89
CA ILE A 104 17.34 -14.56 -19.46
C ILE A 104 17.48 -13.20 -18.77
N LEU A 105 18.23 -12.26 -19.36
CA LEU A 105 18.38 -10.90 -18.83
C LEU A 105 17.03 -10.21 -18.69
N THR A 106 16.17 -10.32 -19.71
CA THR A 106 14.82 -9.76 -19.69
C THR A 106 13.98 -10.37 -18.57
N ALA A 107 14.04 -11.69 -18.38
CA ALA A 107 13.33 -12.36 -17.29
C ALA A 107 13.80 -11.88 -15.90
N VAL A 108 15.10 -11.70 -15.69
CA VAL A 108 15.67 -11.16 -14.44
C VAL A 108 15.21 -9.72 -14.20
N ILE A 109 15.19 -8.88 -15.24
CA ILE A 109 14.71 -7.49 -15.15
C ILE A 109 13.23 -7.47 -14.75
N ILE A 110 12.39 -8.30 -15.37
CA ILE A 110 10.95 -8.38 -15.05
C ILE A 110 10.74 -8.86 -13.61
N PHE A 111 11.48 -9.89 -13.17
CA PHE A 111 11.40 -10.38 -11.79
C PHE A 111 11.79 -9.30 -10.79
N ALA A 112 12.94 -8.64 -11.00
CA ALA A 112 13.41 -7.57 -10.14
C ALA A 112 12.41 -6.41 -10.09
N PHE A 113 11.77 -6.10 -11.21
CA PHE A 113 10.71 -5.09 -11.30
C PHE A 113 9.49 -5.43 -10.46
N ILE A 114 8.97 -6.66 -10.59
CA ILE A 114 7.83 -7.11 -9.79
C ILE A 114 8.18 -7.01 -8.30
N MET A 115 9.34 -7.52 -7.90
CA MET A 115 9.80 -7.45 -6.51
C MET A 115 9.93 -6.02 -6.00
N ALA A 116 10.49 -5.10 -6.78
CA ALA A 116 10.57 -3.68 -6.42
C ALA A 116 9.18 -3.04 -6.28
N THR A 117 8.21 -3.41 -7.12
CA THR A 117 6.84 -2.90 -7.01
C THR A 117 6.13 -3.43 -5.75
N VAL A 118 6.37 -4.70 -5.39
CA VAL A 118 5.85 -5.31 -4.18
C VAL A 118 6.46 -4.65 -2.94
N TRP A 119 7.79 -4.49 -2.91
CA TRP A 119 8.47 -3.82 -1.80
C TRP A 119 7.97 -2.40 -1.60
N ASN A 120 7.87 -1.61 -2.67
CA ASN A 120 7.34 -0.24 -2.59
C ASN A 120 5.90 -0.19 -2.06
N LYS A 121 5.05 -1.18 -2.40
CA LYS A 121 3.69 -1.27 -1.84
C LYS A 121 3.71 -1.61 -0.36
N ILE A 122 4.57 -2.54 0.06
CA ILE A 122 4.73 -2.91 1.47
C ILE A 122 5.20 -1.70 2.28
N GLU A 123 6.21 -1.00 1.79
CA GLU A 123 6.76 0.21 2.43
C GLU A 123 5.70 1.32 2.56
N GLN A 124 4.96 1.59 1.47
CA GLN A 124 3.90 2.59 1.49
C GLN A 124 2.78 2.23 2.49
N ASN A 125 2.40 0.95 2.55
CA ASN A 125 1.38 0.48 3.49
C ASN A 125 1.87 0.55 4.94
N ALA A 126 3.14 0.23 5.19
CA ALA A 126 3.75 0.35 6.51
C ALA A 126 3.74 1.81 7.00
N LEU A 127 4.16 2.76 6.16
CA LEU A 127 4.16 4.19 6.50
C LEU A 127 2.74 4.72 6.75
N ARG A 128 1.76 4.31 5.94
CA ARG A 128 0.35 4.67 6.15
C ARG A 128 -0.18 4.13 7.47
N SER A 129 0.17 2.89 7.83
CA SER A 129 -0.21 2.32 9.12
C SER A 129 0.36 3.12 10.29
N THR A 130 1.64 3.52 10.20
CA THR A 130 2.29 4.34 11.24
C THR A 130 1.64 5.71 11.36
N MET A 131 1.30 6.35 10.24
CA MET A 131 0.60 7.63 10.24
C MET A 131 -0.75 7.55 10.95
N MET A 132 -1.55 6.52 10.66
CA MET A 132 -2.85 6.30 11.31
C MET A 132 -2.70 6.05 12.82
N ALA A 133 -1.68 5.31 13.23
CA ALA A 133 -1.39 5.08 14.64
C ALA A 133 -0.99 6.38 15.37
N MET A 134 -0.19 7.24 14.73
CA MET A 134 0.17 8.55 15.28
C MET A 134 -1.03 9.48 15.39
N GLN A 135 -1.88 9.56 14.36
CA GLN A 135 -3.10 10.37 14.41
C GLN A 135 -4.08 9.91 15.50
N PHE A 136 -4.19 8.59 15.70
CA PHE A 136 -4.97 8.02 16.78
C PHE A 136 -4.43 8.45 18.15
N MET A 137 -3.11 8.31 18.36
CA MET A 137 -2.46 8.76 19.59
C MET A 137 -2.64 10.27 19.82
N ALA A 138 -2.52 11.10 18.77
CA ALA A 138 -2.75 12.55 18.85
C ALA A 138 -4.19 12.87 19.30
N THR A 139 -5.18 12.18 18.74
CA THR A 139 -6.59 12.34 19.13
C THR A 139 -6.81 11.96 20.60
N ARG A 140 -6.17 10.87 21.07
CA ARG A 140 -6.26 10.47 22.48
C ARG A 140 -5.64 11.49 23.43
N VAL A 141 -4.52 12.10 23.05
CA VAL A 141 -3.86 13.14 23.84
C VAL A 141 -4.66 14.44 23.87
N ASN A 142 -5.27 14.82 22.76
CA ASN A 142 -6.03 16.06 22.63
C ASN A 142 -7.36 16.05 23.41
N GLY A 143 -7.80 14.90 23.92
CA GLY A 143 -9.07 14.76 24.62
C GLY A 143 -10.31 15.06 23.75
N SER A 144 -10.15 15.22 22.43
CA SER A 144 -11.27 15.40 21.50
C SER A 144 -11.97 14.06 21.36
N SER A 145 -13.27 14.02 21.68
CA SER A 145 -14.12 12.86 21.47
C SER A 145 -14.01 12.40 20.00
N PRO A 146 -13.88 11.09 19.72
CA PRO A 146 -13.59 10.54 18.37
C PRO A 146 -14.62 10.90 17.28
N GLU A 147 -15.75 11.49 17.65
CA GLU A 147 -16.85 11.81 16.74
C GLU A 147 -16.51 12.97 15.78
N THR A 148 -15.77 13.99 16.21
CA THR A 148 -15.49 15.20 15.40
C THR A 148 -14.38 15.01 14.36
N ASN A 149 -13.41 14.15 14.64
CA ASN A 149 -12.28 13.89 13.72
C ASN A 149 -12.62 12.83 12.68
N SER A 150 -13.57 11.94 12.98
CA SER A 150 -14.08 10.93 12.02
C SER A 150 -14.72 11.59 10.79
N SER A 151 -15.40 12.73 10.97
CA SER A 151 -16.01 13.51 9.87
C SER A 151 -14.99 14.24 9.00
N ILE A 152 -13.85 14.66 9.56
CA ILE A 152 -12.77 15.36 8.82
C ILE A 152 -11.88 14.35 8.07
N LEU A 153 -11.55 13.23 8.73
CA LEU A 153 -10.76 12.16 8.11
C LEU A 153 -11.54 11.42 7.01
N SER A 154 -12.85 11.21 7.19
CA SER A 154 -13.68 10.66 6.13
C SER A 154 -13.85 11.62 4.95
N THR A 155 -13.85 12.94 5.16
CA THR A 155 -13.84 13.90 4.05
C THR A 155 -12.50 13.95 3.32
N GLU A 156 -11.36 13.91 4.02
CA GLU A 156 -10.03 13.90 3.37
C GLU A 156 -9.74 12.58 2.64
N ILE A 157 -10.07 11.43 3.22
CA ILE A 157 -9.90 10.12 2.56
C ILE A 157 -10.85 9.98 1.38
N GLN A 158 -12.07 10.53 1.46
CA GLN A 158 -13.02 10.55 0.35
C GLN A 158 -12.58 11.53 -0.75
N GLU A 159 -11.98 12.68 -0.44
CA GLU A 159 -11.36 13.57 -1.44
C GLU A 159 -10.13 12.95 -2.10
N GLU A 160 -9.22 12.30 -1.36
CA GLU A 160 -8.04 11.63 -1.92
C GLU A 160 -8.43 10.42 -2.78
N GLY A 161 -9.42 9.63 -2.34
CA GLY A 161 -9.98 8.53 -3.11
C GLY A 161 -10.71 8.99 -4.38
N THR A 162 -11.32 10.19 -4.37
CA THR A 162 -11.97 10.79 -5.54
C THR A 162 -10.96 11.41 -6.50
N ARG A 163 -9.87 12.01 -5.99
CA ARG A 163 -8.73 12.50 -6.81
C ARG A 163 -7.99 11.38 -7.51
N GLN A 164 -7.85 10.21 -6.89
CA GLN A 164 -7.25 9.03 -7.54
C GLN A 164 -8.19 8.33 -8.54
N ARG A 165 -9.50 8.64 -8.53
CA ARG A 165 -10.52 8.05 -9.41
C ARG A 165 -10.93 8.89 -10.62
N LEU A 166 -10.33 10.06 -10.84
CA LEU A 166 -10.62 10.83 -12.06
C LEU A 166 -9.76 10.29 -13.22
N PRO A 167 -10.34 9.59 -14.21
CA PRO A 167 -9.65 9.37 -15.47
C PRO A 167 -9.54 10.72 -16.18
N PHE A 168 -8.39 10.94 -16.80
CA PHE A 168 -8.17 11.94 -17.85
C PHE A 168 -9.45 12.23 -18.65
N THR A 169 -10.07 13.39 -18.42
CA THR A 169 -10.97 13.99 -19.42
C THR A 169 -10.13 14.98 -20.21
N LEU A 170 -9.64 14.51 -21.36
CA LEU A 170 -9.14 15.36 -22.45
C LEU A 170 -10.23 16.38 -22.81
N LYS A 171 -9.87 17.66 -22.73
CA LYS A 171 -10.68 18.76 -23.27
C LYS A 171 -10.21 18.97 -24.71
N ASN A 172 -11.13 18.83 -25.65
CA ASN A 172 -10.99 19.19 -27.07
C ASN A 172 -10.40 20.60 -27.25
#